data_AF-A0A8K0SCU1-F1
#
_entry.id   AF-A0A8K0SCU1-F1
#
_cell.length_a   1.000
_cell.length_b   1.000
_cell.length_c   1.000
_cell.angle_alpha   90.00
_cell.angle_beta   90.00
_cell.angle_gamma   90.00
#
_symmetry.space_group_name_H-M   'P 1'
#
loop_
_entity.id
_entity.type
_entity.pdbx_description
1 polymer ?
#
loop_
_entity_poly.entity_id
_entity_poly.type
_entity_poly.pdbx_seq_one_letter_code
_entity_poly.pdbx_strand_id
1 'polypeptide(L)'
;MTIANFYRQSHHDTALDILLRWSAPPRCLVAGDFNAKHPTWQTGRLEGRGEDIASWASENRLVLLNETDIPTNPHGNTIDFAFTNIGLAEATVEDHLATSSDHFTLSITVPEIQHVTARPGRVRLSSDEEMKRFVETVQAAIAARRSGF
;
A
#
# COMPACT_ATOMS: atom_id res chain seq x y z
N MET A 1 -10.94 2.97 11.17
CA MET A 1 -9.74 3.00 10.31
C MET A 1 -8.68 3.78 11.06
N THR A 2 -7.43 3.35 10.99
CA THR A 2 -6.28 4.06 11.57
C THR A 2 -5.39 4.56 10.43
N ILE A 3 -5.00 5.83 10.47
CA ILE A 3 -4.06 6.43 9.52
C ILE A 3 -2.83 6.87 10.31
N ALA A 4 -1.64 6.45 9.86
CA ALA A 4 -0.37 6.88 10.41
C ALA A 4 0.46 7.55 9.30
N ASN A 5 0.83 8.80 9.51
CA ASN A 5 1.82 9.47 8.68
C ASN A 5 3.21 9.19 9.27
N PHE A 6 4.09 8.59 8.47
CA PHE A 6 5.44 8.24 8.86
C PHE A 6 6.44 9.17 8.18
N TYR A 7 7.34 9.75 8.96
CA TYR A 7 8.46 10.51 8.43
C TYR A 7 9.73 10.01 9.11
N ARG A 8 10.71 9.61 8.30
CA ARG A 8 12.05 9.29 8.75
C ARG A 8 13.05 10.14 7.99
N GLN A 9 13.77 10.99 8.69
CA GLN A 9 14.93 11.66 8.11
C GLN A 9 16.02 10.63 7.77
N SER A 10 16.67 10.79 6.61
CA SER A 10 17.78 9.91 6.22
C SER A 10 18.84 9.82 7.34
N HIS A 11 19.31 8.60 7.59
CA HIS A 11 20.27 8.24 8.65
C HIS A 11 19.82 8.45 10.11
N HIS A 12 18.55 8.77 10.37
CA HIS A 12 18.00 8.89 11.72
C HIS A 12 16.90 7.86 11.98
N ASP A 13 17.22 6.83 12.76
CA ASP A 13 16.36 5.64 12.87
C ASP A 13 15.35 5.66 14.01
N THR A 14 15.30 6.70 14.85
CA THR A 14 14.39 6.75 16.02
C THR A 14 12.92 6.52 15.63
N ALA A 15 12.45 7.18 14.56
CA ALA A 15 11.08 7.00 14.08
C ALA A 15 10.86 5.57 13.55
N LEU A 16 11.83 5.04 12.81
CA LEU A 16 11.77 3.68 12.27
C LEU A 16 11.75 2.64 13.38
N ASP A 17 12.58 2.78 14.41
CA ASP A 17 12.60 1.86 15.54
C ASP A 17 11.26 1.84 16.31
N ILE A 18 10.55 2.97 16.36
CA ILE A 18 9.18 3.04 16.90
C ILE A 18 8.22 2.28 15.97
N LEU A 19 8.28 2.52 14.66
CA LEU A 19 7.43 1.87 13.67
C LEU A 19 7.61 0.34 13.71
N LEU A 20 8.85 -0.15 13.71
CA LEU A 20 9.17 -1.58 13.68
C LEU A 20 8.68 -2.33 14.93
N ARG A 21 8.48 -1.64 16.06
CA ARG A 21 7.90 -2.22 17.29
C ARG A 21 6.39 -2.09 17.35
N TRP A 22 5.79 -1.31 16.46
CA TRP A 22 4.36 -1.06 16.46
C TRP A 22 3.61 -2.17 15.73
N SER A 23 2.55 -2.69 16.36
CA SER A 23 1.63 -3.64 15.75
C SER A 23 0.47 -2.90 15.10
N ALA A 24 0.39 -2.97 13.77
CA ALA A 24 -0.62 -2.28 13.00
C ALA A 24 -2.02 -2.90 13.27
N PRO A 25 -3.04 -2.08 13.59
CA PRO A 25 -4.38 -2.58 13.82
C PRO A 25 -5.06 -3.00 12.50
N PRO A 26 -6.19 -3.72 12.56
CA PRO A 26 -7.04 -3.92 11.39
C PRO A 26 -7.50 -2.57 10.80
N ARG A 27 -7.62 -2.52 9.47
CA ARG A 27 -7.96 -1.30 8.71
C ARG A 27 -7.01 -0.13 8.99
N CYS A 28 -5.73 -0.37 8.75
CA CYS A 28 -4.65 0.57 8.91
C CYS A 28 -4.08 1.00 7.56
N LEU A 29 -3.78 2.29 7.42
CA LEU A 29 -2.97 2.88 6.36
C LEU A 29 -1.75 3.55 7.02
N VAL A 30 -0.56 3.21 6.54
CA VAL A 30 0.70 3.86 6.93
C VAL A 30 1.31 4.42 5.66
N ALA A 31 1.57 5.73 5.62
CA ALA A 31 2.14 6.38 4.45
C ALA A 31 3.11 7.48 4.85
N GLY A 32 4.02 7.85 3.96
CA GLY A 32 4.91 9.00 4.11
C GLY A 32 6.31 8.71 3.60
N ASP A 33 7.28 9.49 4.06
CA ASP A 33 8.69 9.39 3.64
C ASP A 33 9.46 8.42 4.54
N PHE A 34 9.86 7.29 3.96
CA PHE A 34 10.60 6.26 4.65
C PHE A 34 12.11 6.40 4.51
N ASN A 35 12.61 7.17 3.55
CA ASN A 35 14.05 7.26 3.21
C ASN A 35 14.74 5.87 3.14
N ALA A 36 14.12 4.92 2.44
CA ALA A 36 14.60 3.52 2.32
C ALA A 36 14.38 2.95 0.92
N LYS A 37 15.23 1.98 0.53
CA LYS A 37 15.11 1.24 -0.73
C LYS A 37 15.01 -0.26 -0.48
N HIS A 38 14.08 -0.89 -1.18
CA HIS A 38 13.91 -2.33 -1.23
C HIS A 38 13.39 -2.73 -2.61
N PRO A 39 13.83 -3.88 -3.18
CA PRO A 39 13.43 -4.34 -4.51
C PRO A 39 11.92 -4.42 -4.77
N THR A 40 11.08 -4.43 -3.73
CA THR A 40 9.62 -4.42 -3.87
C THR A 40 9.04 -3.07 -4.28
N TRP A 41 9.70 -1.95 -3.98
CA TRP A 41 9.27 -0.60 -4.40
C TRP A 41 10.28 0.13 -5.28
N GLN A 42 11.56 -0.22 -5.20
CA GLN A 42 12.59 0.31 -6.10
C GLN A 42 13.67 -0.76 -6.37
N THR A 43 13.86 -1.11 -7.63
CA THR A 43 14.90 -2.02 -8.08
C THR A 43 16.29 -1.44 -7.86
N GLY A 44 17.25 -2.34 -7.66
CA GLY A 44 18.63 -1.98 -7.35
C GLY A 44 19.01 -2.31 -5.92
N ARG A 45 19.84 -1.46 -5.32
CA ARG A 45 20.50 -1.74 -4.04
C ARG A 45 19.56 -1.47 -2.85
N LEU A 46 19.58 -2.39 -1.88
CA LEU A 46 19.01 -2.19 -0.55
C LEU A 46 19.69 -1.04 0.19
N GLU A 47 18.90 -0.08 0.67
CA GLU A 47 19.39 1.10 1.40
C GLU A 47 18.41 1.48 2.51
N GLY A 48 18.92 2.10 3.58
CA GLY A 48 18.06 2.66 4.64
C GLY A 48 17.14 1.64 5.33
N ARG A 49 17.62 0.40 5.56
CA ARG A 49 16.88 -0.66 6.25
C ARG A 49 15.57 -1.06 5.57
N GLY A 50 15.53 -1.02 4.23
CA GLY A 50 14.36 -1.45 3.46
C GLY A 50 13.90 -2.89 3.75
N GLU A 51 14.83 -3.81 4.03
CA GLU A 51 14.51 -5.20 4.43
C GLU A 51 13.70 -5.26 5.74
N ASP A 52 14.07 -4.47 6.74
CA ASP A 52 13.36 -4.42 8.03
C ASP A 52 11.94 -3.88 7.86
N ILE A 53 11.78 -2.86 7.00
CA ILE A 53 10.47 -2.27 6.69
C ILE A 53 9.59 -3.29 5.94
N ALA A 54 10.15 -4.00 4.96
CA ALA A 54 9.43 -5.03 4.21
C ALA A 54 9.00 -6.20 5.12
N SER A 55 9.88 -6.64 6.02
CA SER A 55 9.59 -7.66 7.03
C SER A 55 8.47 -7.21 7.97
N TRP A 56 8.57 -6.00 8.53
CA TRP A 56 7.55 -5.42 9.39
C TRP A 56 6.19 -5.31 8.69
N ALA A 57 6.15 -4.87 7.43
CA ALA A 57 4.91 -4.78 6.66
C ALA A 57 4.28 -6.17 6.48
N SER A 58 5.09 -7.17 6.13
CA SER A 58 4.65 -8.57 5.98
C SER A 58 4.09 -9.15 7.29
N GLU A 59 4.79 -8.97 8.41
CA GLU A 59 4.36 -9.42 9.74
C GLU A 59 3.02 -8.80 10.16
N ASN A 60 2.79 -7.54 9.77
CA ASN A 60 1.56 -6.80 10.04
C ASN A 60 0.47 -7.00 8.97
N ARG A 61 0.72 -7.88 7.98
CA ARG A 61 -0.19 -8.15 6.84
C ARG A 61 -0.56 -6.89 6.06
N LEU A 62 0.37 -5.96 5.93
CA LEU A 62 0.23 -4.77 5.11
C LEU A 62 0.75 -5.07 3.71
N VAL A 63 0.03 -4.60 2.70
CA VAL A 63 0.46 -4.62 1.30
C VAL A 63 0.98 -3.25 0.89
N LEU A 64 2.05 -3.22 0.10
CA LEU A 64 2.53 -2.01 -0.55
C LEU A 64 1.51 -1.57 -1.61
N LEU A 65 1.17 -0.28 -1.63
CA LEU A 65 0.28 0.30 -2.63
C LEU A 65 1.01 0.85 -3.85
N ASN A 66 2.22 1.37 -3.66
CA ASN A 66 2.99 1.96 -4.75
C ASN A 66 3.36 0.90 -5.80
N GLU A 67 3.34 1.32 -7.06
CA GLU A 67 3.96 0.57 -8.13
C GLU A 67 5.49 0.64 -8.01
N THR A 68 6.15 -0.48 -8.29
CA THR A 68 7.61 -0.59 -8.23
C THR A 68 8.26 0.33 -9.27
N ASP A 69 9.36 0.99 -8.90
CA ASP A 69 10.16 1.87 -9.77
C ASP A 69 9.48 3.16 -10.24
N ILE A 70 8.31 3.50 -9.70
CA ILE A 70 7.71 4.82 -9.94
C ILE A 70 8.35 5.83 -8.97
N PRO A 71 9.10 6.84 -9.47
CA PRO A 71 9.76 7.81 -8.60
C PRO A 71 8.76 8.66 -7.81
N THR A 72 9.11 8.98 -6.57
CA THR A 72 8.37 9.94 -5.73
C THR A 72 9.10 11.27 -5.55
N ASN A 73 10.22 11.45 -6.25
CA ASN A 73 10.92 12.72 -6.37
C ASN A 73 11.60 12.86 -7.74
N PRO A 74 11.99 14.09 -8.14
CA PRO A 74 12.71 14.35 -9.41
C PRO A 74 14.07 13.65 -9.52
N HIS A 75 14.60 13.12 -8.43
CA HIS A 75 15.88 12.40 -8.41
C HIS A 75 15.75 10.92 -8.83
N GLY A 76 14.53 10.45 -9.13
CA GLY A 76 14.31 9.08 -9.58
C GLY A 76 14.22 8.06 -8.45
N ASN A 77 14.05 8.49 -7.20
CA ASN A 77 13.92 7.57 -6.05
C ASN A 77 12.46 7.40 -5.66
N THR A 78 12.11 6.20 -5.18
CA THR A 78 10.81 5.84 -4.60
C THR A 78 10.99 5.68 -3.10
N ILE A 79 10.93 6.81 -2.38
CA ILE A 79 11.14 6.85 -0.91
C ILE A 79 9.88 7.21 -0.14
N ASP A 80 8.87 7.72 -0.84
CA ASP A 80 7.54 7.97 -0.30
C ASP A 80 6.61 6.84 -0.74
N PHE A 81 6.03 6.12 0.21
CA PHE A 81 5.12 5.03 -0.13
C PHE A 81 4.09 4.75 0.95
N ALA A 82 3.08 3.96 0.57
CA ALA A 82 1.98 3.58 1.44
C ALA A 82 1.86 2.06 1.59
N PHE A 83 1.59 1.64 2.82
CA PHE A 83 1.27 0.28 3.22
C PHE A 83 -0.13 0.22 3.84
N THR A 84 -0.92 -0.81 3.53
CA THR A 84 -2.24 -0.97 4.13
C THR A 84 -2.71 -2.41 4.23
N ASN A 85 -3.59 -2.71 5.18
CA ASN A 85 -4.37 -3.95 5.22
C ASN A 85 -5.84 -3.75 4.83
N ILE A 86 -6.16 -2.62 4.18
CA ILE A 86 -7.48 -2.35 3.61
C ILE A 86 -7.49 -2.86 2.18
N GLY A 87 -8.34 -3.84 1.90
CA GLY A 87 -8.49 -4.39 0.55
C GLY A 87 -8.99 -3.33 -0.43
N LEU A 88 -8.59 -3.44 -1.69
CA LEU A 88 -8.96 -2.56 -2.80
C LEU A 88 -8.53 -1.08 -2.62
N ALA A 89 -7.63 -0.79 -1.67
CA ALA A 89 -6.98 0.51 -1.63
C ALA A 89 -5.94 0.61 -2.75
N GLU A 90 -5.76 1.82 -3.27
CA GLU A 90 -4.88 2.13 -4.40
C GLU A 90 -4.09 3.40 -4.10
N ALA A 91 -2.90 3.51 -4.69
CA ALA A 91 -2.08 4.72 -4.61
C ALA A 91 -1.50 5.08 -6.00
N THR A 92 -1.51 6.37 -6.32
CA THR A 92 -0.92 6.94 -7.54
C THR A 92 0.04 8.06 -7.18
N VAL A 93 1.14 8.16 -7.91
CA VAL A 93 2.06 9.30 -7.79
C VAL A 93 1.57 10.41 -8.73
N GLU A 94 1.24 11.55 -8.13
CA GLU A 94 0.75 12.75 -8.81
C GLU A 94 1.86 13.81 -8.82
N ASP A 95 2.74 13.73 -9.82
CA ASP A 95 3.89 14.64 -9.99
C ASP A 95 3.47 16.11 -10.23
N HIS A 96 2.33 16.32 -10.87
CA HIS A 96 1.76 17.62 -11.19
C HIS A 96 1.09 18.33 -9.99
N LEU A 97 0.88 17.62 -8.87
CA LEU A 97 0.32 18.18 -7.64
C LEU A 97 1.40 18.55 -6.61
N ALA A 98 2.69 18.37 -6.95
CA ALA A 98 3.79 18.74 -6.09
C ALA A 98 3.79 20.26 -5.78
N THR A 99 3.43 20.65 -4.56
CA THR A 99 3.40 22.05 -4.14
C THR A 99 4.82 22.56 -3.83
N SER A 100 5.61 22.87 -4.87
CA SER A 100 6.99 23.40 -4.76
C SER A 100 7.99 22.56 -3.95
N SER A 101 7.61 21.33 -3.60
CA SER A 101 8.44 20.34 -2.91
C SER A 101 9.34 19.62 -3.90
N ASP A 102 10.47 19.10 -3.44
CA ASP A 102 11.28 18.11 -4.15
C ASP A 102 10.67 16.69 -4.06
N HIS A 103 9.51 16.53 -3.42
CA HIS A 103 8.70 15.31 -3.44
C HIS A 103 7.43 15.48 -4.28
N PHE A 104 7.05 14.42 -5.00
CA PHE A 104 5.76 14.29 -5.66
C PHE A 104 4.66 13.92 -4.67
N THR A 105 3.41 14.20 -5.02
CA THR A 105 2.27 13.88 -4.16
C THR A 105 1.88 12.41 -4.33
N LEU A 106 1.67 11.69 -3.23
CA LEU A 106 1.08 10.35 -3.27
C LEU A 106 -0.43 10.47 -2.99
N SER A 107 -1.25 10.27 -4.02
CA SER A 107 -2.70 10.21 -3.91
C SER A 107 -3.10 8.79 -3.51
N ILE A 108 -3.92 8.64 -2.47
CA ILE A 108 -4.34 7.34 -1.93
C ILE A 108 -5.85 7.30 -1.86
N THR A 109 -6.45 6.33 -2.56
CA THR A 109 -7.89 6.07 -2.50
C THR A 109 -8.14 4.87 -1.60
N VAL A 110 -8.93 5.07 -0.55
CA VAL A 110 -9.32 4.01 0.39
C VAL A 110 -10.82 3.76 0.28
N PRO A 111 -11.24 2.56 -0.12
CA PRO A 111 -12.66 2.26 -0.27
C PRO A 111 -13.33 2.14 1.10
N GLU A 112 -14.53 2.70 1.20
CA GLU A 112 -15.42 2.42 2.31
C GLU A 112 -16.09 1.07 2.10
N ILE A 113 -15.35 0.00 2.40
CA ILE A 113 -15.93 -1.34 2.45
C ILE A 113 -16.75 -1.41 3.74
N GLN A 114 -18.06 -1.23 3.61
CA GLN A 114 -19.00 -1.65 4.65
C GLN A 114 -18.71 -3.11 4.94
N HIS A 115 -18.39 -3.44 6.19
CA HIS A 115 -18.39 -4.82 6.63
C HIS A 115 -19.83 -5.32 6.53
N VAL A 116 -20.20 -5.88 5.38
CA VAL A 116 -21.29 -6.84 5.35
C VAL A 116 -20.82 -7.89 6.34
N THR A 117 -21.50 -8.01 7.48
CA THR A 117 -21.23 -9.06 8.45
C THR A 117 -21.24 -10.36 7.66
N ALA A 118 -20.05 -10.95 7.49
CA ALA A 118 -19.92 -12.23 6.84
C ALA A 118 -20.77 -13.18 7.69
N ARG A 119 -21.94 -13.56 7.18
CA ARG A 119 -22.76 -14.56 7.84
C ARG A 119 -21.85 -15.78 8.01
N PRO A 120 -21.61 -16.28 9.23
CA PRO A 120 -20.79 -17.47 9.41
C PRO A 120 -21.42 -18.60 8.61
N GLY A 121 -20.79 -18.99 7.52
CA GLY A 121 -21.33 -19.95 6.57
C GLY A 121 -20.34 -20.16 5.43
N ARG A 122 -20.17 -21.41 5.00
CA ARG A 122 -19.47 -21.67 3.73
C ARG A 122 -20.27 -21.01 2.62
N VAL A 123 -19.65 -20.11 1.87
CA VAL A 123 -20.18 -19.65 0.60
C VAL A 123 -20.35 -20.90 -0.26
N ARG A 124 -21.59 -21.29 -0.53
CA ARG A 124 -21.92 -22.35 -1.47
C ARG A 124 -22.36 -21.67 -2.76
N LEU A 125 -21.56 -21.81 -3.80
CA LEU A 125 -22.00 -21.55 -5.17
C LEU A 125 -22.73 -22.83 -5.60
N SER A 126 -24.05 -22.81 -5.55
CA SER A 126 -24.90 -23.99 -5.73
C SER A 126 -25.51 -24.09 -7.13
N SER A 127 -25.36 -23.03 -7.92
CA SER A 127 -25.88 -22.92 -9.29
C SER A 127 -24.84 -22.34 -10.23
N ASP A 128 -24.99 -22.66 -11.51
CA ASP A 128 -24.12 -22.13 -12.57
C ASP A 128 -24.21 -20.60 -12.67
N GLU A 129 -25.36 -20.01 -12.39
CA GLU A 129 -25.56 -18.55 -12.36
C GLU A 129 -24.82 -17.87 -11.19
N GLU A 130 -24.76 -18.51 -10.02
CA GLU A 130 -23.95 -18.01 -8.90
C GLU A 130 -22.46 -18.11 -9.21
N MET A 131 -22.02 -19.21 -9.83
CA MET A 131 -20.64 -19.39 -10.27
C MET A 131 -20.26 -18.32 -11.30
N LYS A 132 -21.13 -18.08 -12.30
CA LYS A 132 -20.92 -17.07 -13.32
C LYS A 132 -20.79 -15.67 -12.73
N ARG A 133 -21.70 -15.26 -11.84
CA ARG A 133 -21.61 -13.97 -11.14
C ARG A 133 -20.34 -13.82 -10.30
N PHE A 134 -19.90 -14.89 -9.62
CA PHE A 134 -18.65 -14.87 -8.88
C PHE A 134 -17.46 -14.65 -9.81
N VAL A 135 -17.39 -15.38 -10.93
CA VAL A 135 -16.35 -15.22 -11.95
C VAL A 135 -16.36 -13.80 -12.52
N GLU A 136 -17.52 -13.26 -12.88
CA GLU A 136 -17.66 -11.88 -13.38
C GLU A 136 -17.16 -10.85 -12.34
N THR A 137 -17.49 -11.05 -11.07
CA THR A 137 -17.03 -10.16 -9.98
C THR A 137 -15.51 -10.21 -9.82
N VAL A 138 -14.91 -11.41 -9.87
CA VAL A 138 -13.45 -11.59 -9.81
C VAL A 138 -12.78 -10.98 -11.05
N GLN A 139 -13.34 -11.20 -12.24
CA GLN A 139 -12.83 -10.63 -13.48
C GLN A 139 -12.91 -9.11 -13.49
N ALA A 140 -14.01 -8.52 -13.01
CA ALA A 140 -14.15 -7.08 -12.86
C ALA A 140 -13.11 -6.51 -11.89
N ALA A 141 -12.87 -7.18 -10.76
CA ALA A 141 -11.82 -6.78 -9.81
C ALA A 141 -10.41 -6.87 -10.43
N ILE A 142 -10.14 -7.89 -11.25
CA ILE A 142 -8.87 -8.03 -11.97
C ILE A 142 -8.74 -6.96 -13.08
N ALA A 143 -9.83 -6.65 -13.78
CA ALA A 143 -9.85 -5.66 -14.85
C ALA A 143 -9.66 -4.23 -14.30
N ALA A 144 -10.32 -3.89 -13.20
CA ALA A 144 -10.12 -2.62 -12.49
C ALA A 144 -8.64 -2.42 -12.12
N ARG A 145 -7.98 -3.48 -11.67
CA ARG A 145 -6.53 -3.49 -11.38
C ARG A 145 -5.63 -3.29 -12.60
N ARG A 146 -6.14 -3.48 -13.83
CA ARG A 146 -5.38 -3.35 -15.09
C ARG A 146 -5.67 -2.05 -15.84
N SER A 147 -6.74 -1.34 -15.52
CA SER A 147 -7.18 -0.13 -16.22
C SER A 147 -6.67 1.17 -15.59
N GLY A 148 -5.80 1.12 -14.59
CA GLY A 148 -5.11 2.28 -14.01
C GLY A 148 -3.81 2.67 -14.74
N PHE A 149 -3.82 2.69 -16.08
CA PHE A 149 -2.76 3.27 -16.92
C PHE A 149 -3.24 4.56 -17.58
#